data_AF-A0AA50IS25-F1
#
_entry.id   AF-A0AA50IS25-F1
#
_cell.length_a   1.000
_cell.length_b   1.000
_cell.length_c   1.000
_cell.angle_alpha   90.00
_cell.angle_beta   90.00
_cell.angle_gamma   90.00
#
_symmetry.space_group_name_H-M   'P 1'
#
loop_
_entity.id
_entity.type
_entity.pdbx_description
1 polymer ?
#
loop_
_entity_poly.entity_id
_entity_poly.type
_entity_poly.pdbx_seq_one_letter_code
_entity_poly.pdbx_strand_id
1 'polypeptide(L)' 'RLHAWGDSLKEAFEQCGMAMFAYMTEMPYVQIKEVHTIEANADDLMGLLYHFLDELLYLFSVEPFLICKKLVITE' A
#
# COMPACT_ATOMS: atom_id res chain seq x y z
N ARG A 1 -2.00 -14.49 -4.61
CA ARG A 1 -0.97 -14.52 -3.54
C ARG A 1 0.12 -13.54 -3.94
N LEU A 2 0.29 -12.47 -3.18
CA LEU A 2 1.36 -11.50 -3.41
C LEU A 2 2.62 -12.01 -2.69
N HIS A 3 3.78 -11.84 -3.32
CA HIS A 3 5.07 -12.07 -2.69
C HIS A 3 5.92 -10.83 -2.94
N ALA A 4 6.37 -10.20 -1.87
CA ALA A 4 7.14 -8.97 -1.90
C ALA A 4 8.36 -9.11 -1.00
N TRP A 5 9.39 -8.35 -1.32
CA TRP A 5 10.67 -8.32 -0.62
C TRP A 5 11.26 -6.91 -0.73
N GLY A 6 12.25 -6.61 0.10
CA GLY A 6 12.97 -5.35 0.11
C GLY A 6 14.19 -5.46 1.01
N ASP A 7 15.04 -4.45 1.01
CA ASP A 7 16.26 -4.38 1.83
C ASP A 7 15.92 -4.17 3.32
N SER A 8 14.69 -3.78 3.62
CA SER A 8 14.14 -3.66 4.97
C SER A 8 12.71 -4.18 5.05
N LEU A 9 12.23 -4.42 6.28
CA LEU A 9 10.83 -4.79 6.53
C LEU A 9 9.86 -3.71 6.01
N LYS A 10 10.21 -2.42 6.18
CA LYS A 10 9.43 -1.30 5.66
C LYS A 10 9.31 -1.38 4.14
N GLU A 11 10.43 -1.58 3.45
CA GLU A 11 10.42 -1.71 1.99
C GLU A 11 9.63 -2.95 1.55
N ALA A 12 9.74 -4.09 2.23
CA ALA A 12 8.95 -5.26 1.91
C ALA A 12 7.43 -5.00 2.04
N PHE A 13 7.00 -4.21 3.03
CA PHE A 13 5.60 -3.79 3.19
C PHE A 13 5.17 -2.83 2.07
N GLU A 14 5.97 -1.81 1.77
CA GLU A 14 5.73 -0.88 0.66
C GLU A 14 5.58 -1.63 -0.66
N GLN A 15 6.48 -2.58 -0.95
CA GLN A 15 6.43 -3.40 -2.15
C GLN A 15 5.20 -4.31 -2.17
N CYS A 16 4.73 -4.80 -1.03
CA CYS A 16 3.50 -5.57 -0.94
C CYS A 16 2.27 -4.73 -1.32
N GLY A 17 2.18 -3.50 -0.79
CA GLY A 17 1.13 -2.54 -1.16
C GLY A 17 1.22 -2.12 -2.63
N MET A 18 2.42 -1.88 -3.15
CA MET A 18 2.62 -1.57 -4.57
C MET A 18 2.20 -2.75 -5.47
N ALA A 19 2.50 -3.99 -5.06
CA ALA A 19 2.08 -5.18 -5.79
C ALA A 19 0.55 -5.35 -5.82
N MET A 20 -0.15 -4.92 -4.77
CA MET A 20 -1.62 -4.88 -4.76
C MET A 20 -2.16 -3.92 -5.82
N PHE A 21 -1.67 -2.68 -5.88
CA PHE A 21 -2.13 -1.70 -6.87
C PHE A 21 -1.73 -2.08 -8.30
N ALA A 22 -0.54 -2.66 -8.50
CA ALA A 22 -0.09 -3.16 -9.79
C ALA A 22 -0.96 -4.28 -10.35
N TYR A 23 -1.68 -5.01 -9.50
CA TYR A 23 -2.65 -6.01 -9.93
C TYR A 23 -3.99 -5.38 -10.38
N MET A 24 -4.31 -4.17 -9.90
CA MET A 24 -5.56 -3.47 -10.21
C MET A 24 -5.47 -2.63 -11.48
N THR A 25 -4.33 -1.99 -11.75
CA THR A 25 -4.14 -1.15 -12.94
C THR A 25 -2.69 -1.07 -13.40
N GLU A 26 -2.50 -0.56 -14.61
CA GLU A 26 -1.18 -0.34 -15.20
C GLU A 26 -0.53 0.93 -14.62
N MET A 27 0.43 0.73 -13.72
CA MET A 27 1.19 1.78 -13.02
C MET A 27 1.81 2.88 -13.91
N PRO A 28 2.26 2.61 -15.16
CA PRO A 28 2.81 3.66 -16.02
C PRO A 28 1.83 4.83 -16.28
N TYR A 29 0.52 4.55 -16.33
CA TYR A 29 -0.51 5.56 -16.61
C TYR A 29 -0.99 6.32 -15.36
N VAL A 30 -0.64 5.84 -14.17
CA VAL A 30 -1.01 6.53 -12.93
C VAL A 30 -0.17 7.80 -12.78
N GLN A 31 -0.77 8.89 -12.32
CA GLN A 31 -0.10 10.16 -12.05
C GLN A 31 -0.28 10.55 -10.59
N ILE A 32 0.79 11.03 -9.95
CA ILE A 32 0.74 11.53 -8.58
C ILE A 32 0.17 12.95 -8.61
N LYS A 33 -1.06 13.12 -8.11
CA LYS A 33 -1.73 14.42 -8.03
C LYS A 33 -1.88 14.91 -6.59
N GLU A 34 -1.94 13.97 -5.65
CA GLU A 34 -2.09 14.22 -4.22
C GLU A 34 -1.38 13.14 -3.42
N VAL A 35 -1.23 13.40 -2.11
CA VAL A 35 -0.58 12.51 -1.15
C VAL A 35 -1.55 12.33 0.01
N HIS A 36 -1.72 11.07 0.42
CA HIS A 36 -2.54 10.70 1.57
C HIS A 36 -1.69 9.91 2.55
N THR A 37 -1.97 10.10 3.83
CA THR A 37 -1.32 9.38 4.94
C THR A 37 -2.33 8.42 5.52
N ILE A 38 -1.91 7.18 5.76
CA ILE A 38 -2.68 6.17 6.47
C ILE A 38 -1.91 5.72 7.70
N GLU A 39 -2.65 5.28 8.70
CA GLU A 39 -2.10 4.70 9.92
C GLU A 39 -2.71 3.33 10.11
N ALA A 40 -1.86 2.32 10.33
CA ALA A 40 -2.30 0.96 10.64
C ALA A 40 -1.60 0.52 11.92
N ASN A 41 -2.34 -0.13 12.82
CA ASN A 41 -1.85 -0.63 14.09
C ASN A 41 -2.32 -2.07 14.30
N ALA A 42 -1.49 -2.90 14.92
CA ALA A 42 -1.83 -4.28 15.26
C ALA A 42 -0.92 -4.81 16.37
N ASP A 43 -1.35 -5.90 17.02
CA ASP A 43 -0.60 -6.58 18.09
C ASP A 43 0.57 -7.42 17.56
N ASP A 44 0.56 -7.76 16.27
CA ASP A 44 1.62 -8.52 15.61
C ASP A 44 1.85 -8.06 14.15
N LEU A 45 2.95 -8.53 13.56
CA LEU A 45 3.37 -8.15 12.21
C LEU A 45 2.40 -8.62 11.10
N MET A 46 1.72 -9.76 11.30
CA MET A 46 0.79 -10.30 10.31
C MET A 46 -0.50 -9.48 10.29
N GLY A 47 -1.03 -9.15 11.47
CA GLY A 47 -2.12 -8.22 11.65
C GLY A 47 -1.76 -6.84 11.09
N LEU A 48 -0.54 -6.36 11.35
CA LEU A 48 -0.11 -5.06 10.84
C LEU A 48 -0.12 -5.02 9.31
N LEU A 49 0.40 -6.07 8.66
CA LEU A 49 0.35 -6.18 7.20
C LEU A 49 -1.08 -6.26 6.68
N TYR A 50 -1.94 -7.02 7.36
CA TYR A 50 -3.35 -7.13 7.00
C TYR A 50 -4.05 -5.76 7.06
N HIS A 51 -3.95 -5.06 8.19
CA HIS A 51 -4.55 -3.74 8.37
C HIS A 51 -3.97 -2.72 7.40
N PHE A 52 -2.65 -2.73 7.17
CA PHE A 52 -2.01 -1.87 6.18
C PHE A 52 -2.58 -2.06 4.77
N LEU A 53 -2.74 -3.31 4.31
CA LEU A 53 -3.31 -3.58 3.00
C LEU A 53 -4.81 -3.25 2.93
N ASP A 54 -5.54 -3.45 4.02
CA ASP A 54 -6.96 -3.12 4.12
C ASP A 54 -7.21 -1.60 4.01
N GLU A 55 -6.40 -0.78 4.70
CA GLU A 55 -6.46 0.69 4.59
C GLU A 55 -6.12 1.17 3.16
N LEU A 56 -5.13 0.55 2.51
CA LEU A 56 -4.81 0.84 1.10
C LEU A 56 -5.96 0.45 0.16
N LEU A 57 -6.61 -0.69 0.42
CA LEU A 57 -7.76 -1.13 -0.35
C LEU A 57 -8.97 -0.21 -0.11
N TYR A 58 -9.14 0.29 1.12
CA TYR A 58 -10.16 1.26 1.48
C TYR A 58 -9.99 2.58 0.71
N LEU A 59 -8.77 3.15 0.69
CA LEU A 59 -8.46 4.35 -0.10
C LEU A 59 -8.79 4.21 -1.59
N PHE A 60 -8.63 3.00 -2.12
CA PHE A 60 -8.97 2.69 -3.51
C PHE A 60 -10.48 2.48 -3.72
N SER A 61 -11.14 1.83 -2.76
CA SER A 61 -12.53 1.38 -2.91
C SER A 61 -13.56 2.42 -2.48
N VAL A 62 -13.16 3.40 -1.67
CA VAL A 62 -14.01 4.47 -1.14
C VAL A 62 -13.40 5.82 -1.50
N GLU A 63 -14.23 6.87 -1.58
CA GLU A 63 -13.75 8.25 -1.80
C GLU A 63 -12.48 8.51 -0.96
N PRO A 64 -11.40 9.01 -1.58
CA PRO A 64 -11.30 9.63 -2.92
C PRO A 64 -11.09 8.68 -4.13
N PHE A 65 -11.14 7.36 -3.97
CA PHE A 65 -10.85 6.37 -5.04
C PHE A 65 -9.43 6.47 -5.59
N LEU A 66 -8.46 6.44 -4.67
CA LEU A 66 -7.05 6.62 -5.00
C LEU A 66 -6.34 5.34 -5.37
N ILE A 67 -5.45 5.46 -6.36
CA ILE A 67 -4.47 4.44 -6.68
C ILE A 67 -3.06 4.99 -6.42
N CYS A 68 -2.30 4.32 -5.56
CA CYS A 68 -0.98 4.80 -5.18
C CYS A 68 0.06 4.39 -6.22
N LYS A 69 0.76 5.39 -6.79
CA LYS A 69 1.94 5.15 -7.64
C LYS A 69 3.23 4.94 -6.83
N LYS A 70 3.25 5.41 -5.59
CA LYS A 70 4.38 5.31 -4.69
C LYS A 70 3.87 5.21 -3.26
N LEU A 71 4.42 4.26 -2.51
CA LEU A 71 4.21 4.09 -1.08
C LEU A 71 5.52 4.35 -0.34
N VAL A 72 5.43 5.00 0.81
CA VAL A 72 6.56 5.26 1.71
C VAL A 72 6.06 5.10 3.14
N ILE A 73 6.68 4.23 3.92
CA ILE A 73 6.41 4.02 5.34
C ILE A 73 7.37 4.90 6.13
N THR A 74 6.81 5.89 6.81
CA THR A 74 7.58 6.88 7.57
C THR A 74 7.98 6.36 8.95
N GLU A 75 7.12 5.59 9.62
CA GLU A 75 7.28 5.16 11.01
C GLU A 75 7.20 3.64 11.16
#